data_AF-A0A2E9T972-F1
#
_entry.id   AF-A0A2E9T972-F1
#
_cell.length_a   1.000
_cell.length_b   1.000
_cell.length_c   1.000
_cell.angle_alpha   90.00
_cell.angle_beta   90.00
_cell.angle_gamma   90.00
#
_symmetry.space_group_name_H-M   'P 1'
#
loop_
_entity.id
_entity.type
_entity.pdbx_description
1 polymer ?
#
loop_
_entity_poly.entity_id
_entity_poly.type
_entity_poly.pdbx_seq_one_letter_code
_entity_poly.pdbx_strand_id
1 'polypeptide(L)' 'MSVFGLDNELGKTLAILSIGVGLMTVSHANDSYFWVVSQFSGMDLKNTYKTHTIATLFQGIFGIIILFIIYKVILFF' A
#
# COMPACT_ATOMS: atom_id res chain seq x y z
N MET A 1 0.39 11.52 -19.72
CA MET A 1 -0.50 11.80 -18.57
C MET A 1 -1.91 12.22 -18.98
N SER A 2 -2.12 13.08 -20.00
CA SER A 2 -3.46 13.62 -20.28
C SER A 2 -4.51 12.62 -20.77
N VAL A 3 -4.10 11.57 -21.50
CA VAL A 3 -5.03 10.49 -21.91
C VAL A 3 -5.58 9.71 -20.71
N PHE A 4 -4.84 9.67 -19.60
CA PHE A 4 -5.26 8.99 -18.36
C PHE A 4 -5.88 9.95 -17.33
N GLY A 5 -6.10 11.23 -17.67
CA GLY A 5 -6.60 12.23 -16.71
C GLY A 5 -5.67 12.48 -15.51
N LEU A 6 -4.39 12.11 -15.60
CA LEU A 6 -3.40 12.21 -14.50
C LEU A 6 -2.58 13.51 -14.55
N ASP A 7 -2.96 14.44 -15.41
CA ASP A 7 -2.29 15.70 -15.71
C ASP A 7 -2.74 16.86 -14.81
N ASN A 8 -3.95 16.80 -14.25
CA ASN A 8 -4.41 17.74 -13.24
C ASN A 8 -3.81 17.42 -11.84
N GLU A 9 -3.98 18.36 -10.91
CA GLU A 9 -3.37 18.28 -9.57
C GLU A 9 -3.83 17.03 -8.77
N LEU A 10 -5.11 16.67 -8.88
CA LEU A 10 -5.68 15.50 -8.24
C LEU A 10 -5.14 14.19 -8.83
N GLY A 11 -4.97 14.13 -10.15
CA GLY A 11 -4.39 13.00 -10.87
C GLY A 11 -2.94 12.75 -10.48
N LYS A 12 -2.14 13.81 -10.35
CA LYS A 12 -0.77 13.70 -9.82
C LYS A 12 -0.76 13.20 -8.38
N THR A 13 -1.68 13.71 -7.54
CA THR A 13 -1.80 13.28 -6.14
C THR A 13 -2.15 11.80 -6.04
N LEU A 14 -3.13 11.33 -6.82
CA LEU A 14 -3.51 9.91 -6.86
C LEU A 14 -2.38 9.01 -7.38
N ALA A 15 -1.58 9.49 -8.34
CA ALA A 15 -0.39 8.77 -8.79
C ALA A 15 0.65 8.63 -7.67
N ILE A 16 0.93 9.70 -6.92
CA ILE A 16 1.85 9.66 -5.77
C ILE A 16 1.33 8.73 -4.67
N LEU A 17 0.04 8.80 -4.35
CA LEU A 17 -0.59 7.89 -3.38
C LEU A 17 -0.48 6.43 -3.81
N SER A 18 -0.64 6.14 -5.10
CA SER A 18 -0.50 4.78 -5.65
C SER A 18 0.91 4.23 -5.48
N ILE A 19 1.94 5.08 -5.65
CA ILE A 19 3.34 4.72 -5.36
C ILE A 19 3.50 4.41 -3.87
N GLY A 20 2.95 5.26 -2.99
CA GLY A 20 2.99 5.05 -1.54
C GLY A 20 2.38 3.71 -1.13
N VAL A 21 1.18 3.38 -1.64
CA VAL A 21 0.53 2.09 -1.38
C VAL A 21 1.38 0.91 -1.87
N GLY A 22 1.98 1.02 -3.06
CA GLY A 22 2.85 -0.01 -3.62
C GLY A 22 4.07 -0.31 -2.74
N LEU A 23 4.71 0.73 -2.19
CA LEU A 23 5.89 0.60 -1.31
C LEU A 23 5.61 -0.16 0.00
N MET A 24 4.36 -0.15 0.47
CA MET A 24 3.96 -0.79 1.73
C MET A 24 3.55 -2.26 1.55
N THR A 25 3.56 -2.79 0.32
CA THR A 25 3.06 -4.13 0.02
C THR A 25 4.14 -5.18 0.24
N VAL A 26 3.81 -6.28 0.93
CA VAL A 26 4.72 -7.42 1.19
C VAL A 26 5.96 -7.03 2.01
N SER A 27 5.75 -6.62 3.26
CA SER A 27 6.83 -6.29 4.21
C SER A 27 7.68 -7.53 4.55
N HIS A 28 8.96 -7.31 4.80
CA HIS A 28 9.98 -8.34 5.08
C HIS A 28 10.92 -7.90 6.22
N ALA A 29 11.88 -8.74 6.60
CA ALA A 29 12.89 -8.42 7.63
C ALA A 29 13.80 -7.21 7.29
N ASN A 30 13.76 -6.73 6.04
CA ASN A 30 14.46 -5.51 5.60
C ASN A 30 13.66 -4.21 5.90
N ASP A 31 12.40 -4.33 6.33
CA ASP A 31 11.57 -3.21 6.76
C ASP A 31 11.76 -2.98 8.27
N SER A 32 12.04 -1.75 8.69
CA SER A 32 12.16 -1.39 10.11
C SER A 32 10.85 -1.63 10.88
N TYR A 33 9.70 -1.45 10.21
CA TYR A 33 8.39 -1.67 10.81
C TYR A 33 8.14 -3.15 11.14
N PHE A 34 8.70 -4.08 10.37
CA PHE A 34 8.63 -5.52 10.64
C PHE A 34 9.23 -5.88 12.01
N TRP A 35 10.35 -5.25 12.37
CA TRP A 35 11.01 -5.47 13.65
C TRP A 35 10.23 -4.85 14.80
N VAL A 36 9.63 -3.68 14.61
CA VAL A 36 8.72 -3.09 15.61
C VAL A 36 7.57 -4.05 15.88
N VAL A 37 6.89 -4.56 14.84
CA VAL A 37 5.77 -5.46 15.05
C VAL A 37 6.20 -6.78 15.70
N SER A 38 7.27 -7.42 15.24
CA SER A 38 7.73 -8.70 15.84
C SER A 38 8.09 -8.57 17.32
N GLN A 39 8.77 -7.49 17.72
CA GLN A 39 9.21 -7.28 19.10
C GLN A 39 8.05 -6.93 20.05
N PHE A 40 7.11 -6.08 19.61
CA PHE A 40 5.98 -5.68 20.46
C PHE A 40 4.83 -6.70 20.50
N SER A 41 4.72 -7.59 19.51
CA SER A 41 3.65 -8.59 19.47
C SER A 41 3.97 -9.90 20.20
N GLY A 42 5.22 -10.10 20.64
CA GLY A 42 5.65 -11.34 21.32
C GLY A 42 5.53 -12.60 20.45
N MET A 43 5.38 -12.45 19.14
CA MET A 43 5.26 -13.56 18.19
C MET A 43 6.64 -14.07 17.78
N ASP A 44 6.74 -15.39 17.59
CA ASP A 44 7.95 -15.98 16.98
C ASP A 44 8.20 -15.41 15.58
N LEU A 45 9.47 -15.33 15.16
CA LEU A 45 9.90 -14.69 13.93
C LEU A 45 9.24 -15.33 12.70
N LYS A 46 9.09 -16.67 12.71
CA LYS A 46 8.46 -17.43 11.64
C LYS A 46 6.97 -17.09 11.49
N ASN A 47 6.29 -16.87 12.62
CA ASN A 47 4.88 -16.48 12.63
C ASN A 47 4.71 -15.02 12.22
N THR A 48 5.57 -14.13 12.68
CA THR A 48 5.55 -12.72 12.26
C THR A 48 5.81 -12.58 10.77
N TYR A 49 6.78 -13.32 10.23
CA TYR A 49 7.06 -13.34 8.80
C TYR A 49 5.84 -13.76 7.98
N LYS A 50 5.13 -14.83 8.37
CA LYS A 50 3.93 -15.24 7.64
C LYS A 50 2.80 -14.23 7.81
N THR A 51 2.50 -13.82 9.04
CA THR A 51 1.32 -13.01 9.33
C THR A 51 1.48 -11.57 8.84
N HIS A 52 2.59 -10.91 9.15
CA HIS A 52 2.84 -9.52 8.78
C HIS A 52 3.00 -9.35 7.27
N THR A 53 3.73 -10.24 6.60
CA THR A 53 3.92 -10.17 5.15
C THR A 53 2.59 -10.37 4.42
N ILE A 54 1.76 -11.31 4.87
CA ILE A 54 0.41 -11.52 4.32
C ILE A 54 -0.50 -10.34 4.63
N ALA A 55 -0.47 -9.79 5.86
CA ALA A 55 -1.28 -8.63 6.24
C ALA A 55 -0.93 -7.40 5.39
N THR A 56 0.35 -7.13 5.18
CA THR A 56 0.81 -6.00 4.33
C THR A 56 0.54 -6.23 2.85
N LEU A 57 0.52 -7.48 2.38
CA LEU A 57 0.02 -7.81 1.04
C LEU A 57 -1.46 -7.44 0.90
N PHE A 58 -2.31 -7.85 1.85
CA PHE A 58 -3.72 -7.47 1.83
C PHE A 58 -3.89 -5.95 1.94
N GLN A 59 -3.13 -5.28 2.81
CA GLN A 59 -3.14 -3.81 2.92
C GLN A 59 -2.85 -3.13 1.57
N GLY A 60 -1.82 -3.59 0.85
CA GLY A 60 -1.50 -3.05 -0.48
C GLY A 60 -2.61 -3.28 -1.51
N ILE A 61 -3.19 -4.49 -1.53
CA ILE A 61 -4.32 -4.83 -2.41
C ILE A 61 -5.54 -3.96 -2.11
N PHE A 62 -5.93 -3.83 -0.85
CA PHE A 62 -7.04 -2.97 -0.46
C PHE A 62 -6.76 -1.50 -0.78
N GLY A 63 -5.54 -1.02 -0.52
CA GLY A 63 -5.14 0.35 -0.82
C GLY A 63 -5.26 0.68 -2.30
N ILE A 64 -4.79 -0.20 -3.20
CA ILE A 64 -4.87 0.05 -4.64
C ILE A 64 -6.30 -0.04 -5.16
N ILE A 65 -7.12 -0.94 -4.63
CA ILE A 65 -8.55 -1.04 -4.97
C ILE A 65 -9.28 0.25 -4.57
N ILE A 66 -9.05 0.75 -3.35
CA ILE A 66 -9.68 1.99 -2.87
C ILE A 66 -9.24 3.17 -3.75
N LEU A 67 -7.94 3.31 -4.03
CA LEU A 67 -7.43 4.37 -4.90
C LEU A 67 -8.01 4.29 -6.32
N PHE A 68 -8.19 3.09 -6.85
CA PHE A 68 -8.81 2.90 -8.17
C PHE A 68 -10.28 3.32 -8.18
N ILE A 69 -11.05 3.02 -7.12
CA ILE A 69 -12.42 3.47 -6.97
C ILE A 69 -12.46 5.01 -6.90
N ILE A 70 -11.59 5.62 -6.10
CA ILE A 70 -11.49 7.09 -5.98
C ILE A 70 -11.15 7.72 -7.33
N TYR A 71 -10.16 7.17 -8.04
CA TYR A 71 -9.80 7.61 -9.39
C TYR A 71 -11.02 7.59 -10.33
N LYS A 72 -11.77 6.48 -10.33
CA LYS A 72 -12.99 6.35 -11.14
C LYS A 72 -14.05 7.39 -10.79
N VAL A 73 -14.23 7.69 -9.51
CA VAL A 73 -15.26 8.64 -9.02
C VAL A 73 -14.86 10.10 -9.30
N ILE A 74 -13.58 10.45 -9.13
CA ILE A 74 -13.13 11.86 -9.14
C ILE A 74 -12.65 12.32 -10.53
N LEU A 75 -11.96 11.46 -11.27
CA LEU A 75 -11.28 11.85 -12.52
C LEU A 75 -11.95 11.33 -13.79
N PHE A 76 -12.82 10.33 -13.67
CA PHE A 76 -13.47 9.67 -14.80
C PHE A 76 -15.00 9.86 -14.83
N PHE A 77 -15.56 10.63 -13.88
CA PHE A 77 -16.84 11.33 -14.03
C PHE A 77 -16.56 12.75 -14.50
#